data_AF-A0A960UGM9-F1
#
_entry.id   AF-A0A960UGM9-F1
#
_cell.length_a   1.000
_cell.length_b   1.000
_cell.length_c   1.000
_cell.angle_alpha   90.00
_cell.angle_beta   90.00
_cell.angle_gamma   90.00
#
_symmetry.space_group_name_H-M   'P 1'
#
loop_
_entity.id
_entity.type
_entity.pdbx_description
1 polymer ?
#
loop_
_entity_poly.entity_id
_entity_poly.type
_entity_poly.pdbx_seq_one_letter_code
_entity_poly.pdbx_strand_id
1 'polypeptide(L)'
;MRRIALLLALVLVALPLAAHAQWSDDPLVNLAIADRPSEQVVPKIAATADGGCYVAWFDLASGNYDVYLQHLDAAGNALWAHNGILVS
;
A
#
# COMPACT_ATOMS: atom_id res chain seq x y z
N MET A 1 -16.24 -39.83 5.86
CA MET A 1 -15.45 -39.22 4.76
C MET A 1 -16.23 -38.16 3.97
N ARG A 2 -17.44 -38.41 3.47
CA ARG A 2 -18.25 -37.39 2.74
C ARG A 2 -18.61 -36.13 3.53
N ARG A 3 -18.88 -36.23 4.84
CA ARG A 3 -19.24 -35.09 5.72
C ARG A 3 -18.06 -34.16 6.03
N ILE A 4 -16.84 -34.70 6.13
CA ILE A 4 -15.61 -33.93 6.37
C ILE A 4 -15.21 -33.16 5.11
N ALA A 5 -15.37 -33.77 3.93
CA ALA A 5 -15.13 -33.11 2.64
C ALA A 5 -16.10 -31.94 2.38
N LEU A 6 -17.38 -32.07 2.77
CA LEU A 6 -18.38 -31.00 2.68
C LEU A 6 -18.09 -29.83 3.62
N LEU A 7 -17.59 -30.10 4.83
CA LEU A 7 -17.20 -29.06 5.79
C LEU A 7 -15.94 -28.31 5.35
N LEU A 8 -14.94 -29.02 4.79
CA LEU A 8 -13.75 -28.40 4.20
C LEU A 8 -14.08 -27.53 2.97
N ALA A 9 -15.00 -27.99 2.11
CA ALA A 9 -15.48 -27.21 0.97
C ALA A 9 -16.22 -25.93 1.40
N LEU A 10 -17.01 -25.99 2.49
CA LEU A 10 -17.72 -24.82 3.04
C LEU A 10 -16.75 -23.77 3.63
N VAL A 11 -15.67 -24.22 4.28
CA VAL A 11 -14.62 -23.33 4.83
C VAL A 11 -13.82 -22.64 3.73
N LEU A 12 -13.58 -23.31 2.60
CA LEU A 12 -12.92 -22.73 1.42
C LEU A 12 -13.80 -21.73 0.66
N VAL A 13 -15.13 -21.87 0.70
CA VAL A 13 -16.09 -20.94 0.09
C VAL A 13 -16.38 -19.72 1.01
N ALA A 14 -16.14 -19.85 2.31
CA ALA A 14 -16.45 -18.84 3.32
C ALA A 14 -15.26 -17.98 3.77
N LEU A 15 -14.04 -18.21 3.25
CA LEU A 15 -12.96 -17.23 3.39
C LEU A 15 -13.29 -16.09 2.44
N PRO A 16 -13.66 -14.89 2.94
CA PRO A 16 -13.72 -13.77 2.03
C PRO A 16 -12.29 -13.58 1.53
N LEU A 17 -12.08 -13.77 0.22
CA LEU A 17 -11.02 -13.06 -0.50
C LEU A 17 -11.43 -11.58 -0.49
N ALA A 18 -11.53 -10.99 0.69
CA ALA A 18 -11.74 -9.57 0.79
C ALA A 18 -10.40 -8.94 0.45
N ALA A 19 -10.19 -8.74 -0.84
CA ALA A 19 -9.38 -7.63 -1.31
C ALA A 19 -10.13 -6.35 -0.90
N HIS A 20 -10.08 -6.03 0.40
CA HIS A 20 -10.45 -4.71 0.85
C HIS A 20 -9.45 -3.74 0.24
N ALA A 21 -9.94 -2.62 -0.27
CA ALA A 21 -9.05 -1.53 -0.62
C ALA A 21 -8.23 -1.17 0.62
N GLN A 22 -6.94 -0.90 0.43
CA GLN A 22 -6.02 -0.50 1.50
C GLN A 22 -6.33 0.90 2.04
N TRP A 23 -7.15 1.68 1.32
CA TRP A 23 -7.70 2.93 1.82
C TRP A 23 -8.47 2.71 3.13
N SER A 24 -8.12 3.47 4.17
CA SER A 24 -8.84 3.47 5.44
C SER A 24 -10.29 3.93 5.24
N ASP A 25 -11.23 3.22 5.86
CA ASP A 25 -12.62 3.65 6.00
C ASP A 25 -12.82 4.66 7.15
N ASP A 26 -11.83 4.77 8.05
CA ASP A 26 -11.74 5.80 9.08
C ASP A 26 -10.94 7.02 8.57
N PRO A 27 -11.56 8.22 8.43
CA PRO A 27 -10.88 9.43 7.98
C PRO A 27 -9.82 9.95 8.98
N LEU A 28 -9.77 9.41 10.21
CA LEU A 28 -8.74 9.75 11.19
C LEU A 28 -7.46 8.92 11.03
N VAL A 29 -7.49 7.88 10.20
CA VAL A 29 -6.36 6.98 9.97
C VAL A 29 -5.84 7.19 8.56
N ASN A 30 -4.63 7.76 8.45
CA ASN A 30 -3.94 7.89 7.17
C ASN A 30 -3.30 6.58 6.76
N LEU A 31 -3.28 6.30 5.45
CA LEU A 31 -2.44 5.25 4.89
C LEU A 31 -0.97 5.68 4.94
N ALA A 32 -0.16 5.00 5.74
CA ALA A 32 1.28 5.23 5.77
C ALA A 32 1.93 4.68 4.50
N ILE A 33 2.51 5.56 3.68
CA ILE A 33 3.29 5.21 2.48
C ILE A 33 4.76 4.93 2.83
N ALA A 34 5.24 5.62 3.86
CA ALA A 34 6.57 5.51 4.41
C ALA A 34 6.56 5.95 5.89
N ASP A 35 7.33 5.27 6.72
CA ASP A 35 7.36 5.41 8.18
C ASP A 35 8.78 5.35 8.76
N ARG A 36 9.80 5.58 7.91
CA ARG A 36 11.17 5.72 8.37
C ARG A 36 11.28 6.85 9.42
N PRO A 37 12.17 6.69 10.41
CA PRO A 37 12.36 7.68 11.48
C PRO A 37 13.10 8.96 11.01
N SER A 38 13.55 8.99 9.75
CA SER A 38 14.13 10.17 9.10
C SER A 38 13.06 11.22 8.81
N GLU A 39 13.52 12.46 8.60
CA GLU A 39 12.65 13.51 8.09
C GLU A 39 12.20 13.18 6.66
N GLN A 40 10.89 13.26 6.44
CA GLN A 40 10.25 13.02 5.15
C GLN A 40 9.39 14.22 4.78
N VAL A 41 9.66 14.85 3.63
CA VAL A 41 9.11 16.17 3.29
C VAL A 41 8.70 16.32 1.84
N VAL A 42 7.86 17.34 1.61
CA VAL A 42 7.42 17.82 0.29
C VAL A 42 6.82 16.71 -0.60
N PRO A 43 5.78 15.99 -0.14
CA PRO A 43 5.15 14.98 -0.99
C PRO A 43 4.57 15.62 -2.27
N LYS A 44 4.59 14.84 -3.35
CA LYS A 44 3.98 15.14 -4.64
C LYS A 44 3.23 13.91 -5.11
N ILE A 45 2.06 14.11 -5.68
CA ILE A 45 1.18 13.02 -6.12
C ILE A 45 0.82 13.24 -7.59
N ALA A 46 0.87 12.16 -8.38
CA ALA A 46 0.37 12.14 -9.75
C ALA A 46 -0.56 10.93 -9.92
N ALA A 47 -1.81 11.16 -10.34
CA ALA A 47 -2.76 10.09 -10.61
C ALA A 47 -2.36 9.30 -11.87
N THR A 48 -2.65 8.00 -11.87
CA THR A 48 -2.46 7.12 -13.03
C THR A 48 -3.79 6.87 -13.73
N ALA A 49 -3.75 6.49 -15.02
CA ALA A 49 -4.96 6.31 -15.82
C ALA A 49 -5.83 5.11 -15.40
N ASP A 50 -5.24 4.15 -14.68
CA ASP A 50 -5.90 2.97 -14.10
C ASP A 50 -6.53 3.25 -12.72
N GLY A 51 -6.48 4.50 -12.24
CA GLY A 51 -7.09 4.93 -10.99
C GLY A 51 -6.19 4.87 -9.77
N GLY A 52 -4.94 4.43 -9.93
CA GLY A 52 -3.90 4.50 -8.90
C GLY A 52 -3.20 5.87 -8.82
N CYS A 53 -2.05 5.90 -8.16
CA CYS A 53 -1.21 7.09 -8.12
C CYS A 53 0.27 6.80 -7.88
N TYR A 54 1.13 7.69 -8.34
CA TYR A 54 2.50 7.81 -7.88
C TYR A 54 2.59 8.84 -6.76
N VAL A 55 3.35 8.52 -5.73
CA VAL A 55 3.66 9.44 -4.63
C VAL A 55 5.17 9.57 -4.51
N ALA A 56 5.70 10.77 -4.70
CA ALA A 56 7.10 11.09 -4.53
C ALA A 56 7.31 11.94 -3.26
N TRP A 57 8.41 11.74 -2.55
CA TRP A 57 8.80 12.56 -1.40
C TRP A 57 10.32 12.63 -1.27
N PHE A 58 10.81 13.60 -0.49
CA PHE A 58 12.19 13.61 -0.05
C PHE A 58 12.32 12.89 1.29
N ASP A 59 13.37 12.08 1.44
CA ASP A 59 13.68 11.34 2.66
C ASP A 59 15.14 11.58 3.05
N LEU A 60 15.40 11.93 4.31
CA LEU A 60 16.73 12.21 4.86
C LEU A 60 17.47 10.95 5.39
N ALA A 61 16.96 9.74 5.16
CA ALA A 61 17.50 8.49 5.73
C ALA A 61 18.99 8.22 5.43
N SER A 62 19.51 8.73 4.32
CA SER A 62 20.92 8.56 3.91
C SER A 62 21.85 9.66 4.44
N GLY A 63 21.31 10.68 5.12
CA GLY A 63 22.02 11.89 5.51
C GLY A 63 21.94 13.03 4.49
N ASN A 64 21.29 12.82 3.34
CA ASN A 64 20.87 13.86 2.39
C ASN A 64 19.40 13.63 2.00
N TYR A 65 18.73 14.66 1.47
CA TYR A 65 17.39 14.48 0.91
C TYR A 65 17.46 13.79 -0.43
N ASP A 66 17.13 12.50 -0.42
CA ASP A 66 16.99 11.71 -1.62
C ASP A 66 15.52 11.62 -2.04
N VAL A 67 15.28 11.50 -3.35
CA VAL A 67 13.91 11.33 -3.88
C VAL A 67 13.53 9.86 -3.78
N TYR A 68 12.44 9.60 -3.08
CA TYR A 68 11.78 8.30 -3.05
C TYR A 68 10.43 8.37 -3.78
N LEU A 69 10.02 7.22 -4.33
CA LEU A 69 8.78 7.07 -5.06
C LEU A 69 8.04 5.80 -4.62
N GLN A 70 6.72 5.91 -4.47
CA GLN A 70 5.80 4.79 -4.31
C GLN A 70 4.80 4.79 -5.46
N HIS A 71 4.37 3.61 -5.87
CA HIS A 71 3.26 3.42 -6.80
C HIS A 71 2.14 2.70 -6.07
N LEU A 72 0.95 3.29 -6.03
CA LEU A 72 -0.25 2.70 -5.47
C LEU A 72 -1.19 2.31 -6.61
N ASP A 73 -1.79 1.12 -6.53
CA ASP A 73 -2.91 0.77 -7.42
C ASP A 73 -4.20 1.53 -7.04
N ALA A 74 -5.26 1.34 -7.82
CA ALA A 74 -6.55 2.00 -7.58
C ALA A 74 -7.18 1.65 -6.22
N ALA A 75 -6.82 0.50 -5.64
CA ALA A 75 -7.25 0.07 -4.32
C ALA A 75 -6.34 0.59 -3.20
N GLY A 76 -5.30 1.37 -3.52
CA GLY A 76 -4.35 1.94 -2.56
C GLY A 76 -3.26 0.96 -2.13
N ASN A 77 -3.14 -0.21 -2.77
CA ASN A 77 -2.09 -1.16 -2.44
C ASN A 77 -0.75 -0.66 -2.98
N ALA A 78 0.28 -0.71 -2.14
CA ALA A 78 1.65 -0.44 -2.58
C ALA A 78 2.11 -1.51 -3.58
N LEU A 79 2.53 -1.05 -4.76
CA LEU A 79 3.06 -1.90 -5.83
C LEU A 79 4.58 -2.06 -5.75
N TRP A 80 5.26 -1.21 -4.96
CA TRP A 80 6.63 -1.44 -4.53
C TRP A 80 6.71 -1.65 -3.01
N ALA A 81 7.90 -2.01 -2.54
CA ALA A 81 8.15 -2.18 -1.12
C ALA A 81 7.70 -0.95 -0.32
N HIS A 82 7.24 -1.17 0.90
CA HIS A 82 6.96 -0.10 1.86
C HIS A 82 8.20 0.80 2.01
N ASN A 83 7.99 2.11 2.18
CA ASN A 83 9.04 3.14 2.07
C ASN A 83 9.59 3.38 0.65
N GLY A 84 8.91 2.86 -0.37
CA GLY A 84 9.17 3.15 -1.77
C GLY A 84 10.53 2.71 -2.29
N ILE A 85 10.84 3.17 -3.50
CA ILE A 85 12.13 2.98 -4.17
C ILE A 85 12.91 4.30 -4.20
N LEU A 86 14.23 4.20 -4.08
CA LEU A 86 15.15 5.33 -4.28
C LEU A 86 15.25 5.67 -5.77
N VAL A 87 15.23 6.96 -6.11
CA VAL A 87 15.26 7.45 -7.50
C VAL A 87 16.45 8.38 -7.79
N SER A 88 17.09 8.98 -6.77
CA SER A 88 18.25 9.87 -6.90
C SER A 88 19.55 9.28 -6.38
#